data_AF-X6BLT9-F1
#
_entry.id   AF-X6BLT9-F1
#
_cell.length_a   1.000
_cell.length_b   1.000
_cell.length_c   1.000
_cell.angle_alpha   90.00
_cell.angle_beta   90.00
_cell.angle_gamma   90.00
#
_symmetry.space_group_name_H-M   'P 1'
#
loop_
_entity.id
_entity.type
_entity.pdbx_description
1 polymer ?
#
loop_
_entity_poly.entity_id
_entity_poly.type
_entity_poly.pdbx_seq_one_letter_code
_entity_poly.pdbx_strand_id
1 'polypeptide(L)' 'MVWRETGIMDERLRFVVECLSGDETMVALCAAYGISRKNGYKWLGRYRTFGPEGLHDLPRAPLNHGR' A
#
# COMPACT_ATOMS: atom_id res chain seq x y z
N MET A 1 22.17 9.17 16.41
CA MET A 1 20.70 9.28 16.38
C MET A 1 20.23 8.36 15.25
N VAL A 2 19.65 7.20 15.57
CA VAL A 2 19.43 6.10 14.60
C VAL A 2 18.01 6.17 14.06
N TRP A 3 17.72 7.20 13.26
CA TRP A 3 16.39 7.31 12.66
C TRP A 3 16.39 6.46 11.41
N ARG A 4 15.72 5.30 11.47
CA ARG A 4 15.26 4.62 10.26
C ARG A 4 14.14 5.48 9.72
N GLU A 5 14.46 6.32 8.75
CA GLU A 5 13.47 6.81 7.80
C GLU A 5 12.91 5.58 7.09
N THR A 6 11.89 4.96 7.68
CA THR A 6 11.12 3.92 7.00
C THR A 6 10.50 4.62 5.81
N GLY A 7 10.97 4.31 4.60
CA GLY A 7 10.44 4.95 3.41
C GLY A 7 8.97 4.60 3.26
N ILE A 8 8.21 5.45 2.56
CA ILE A 8 6.82 5.15 2.18
C ILE A 8 6.72 3.76 1.52
N MET A 9 7.75 3.33 0.79
CA MET A 9 7.84 2.01 0.18
C MET A 9 7.95 0.88 1.21
N ASP A 10 8.76 1.05 2.26
CA ASP A 10 8.93 0.05 3.31
C ASP A 10 7.64 -0.15 4.11
N GLU A 11 6.92 0.94 4.40
CA GLU A 11 5.62 0.87 5.06
C GLU A 11 4.57 0.17 4.20
N ARG A 12 4.53 0.48 2.89
CA ARG A 12 3.65 -0.21 1.93
C ARG A 12 3.95 -1.70 1.85
N LEU A 13 5.24 -2.07 1.81
CA LEU A 13 5.65 -3.46 1.74
C LEU A 13 5.24 -4.21 3.01
N ARG A 14 5.46 -3.60 4.19
CA ARG A 14 5.06 -4.20 5.47
C ARG A 14 3.55 -4.43 5.54
N PHE A 15 2.76 -3.43 5.17
CA PHE A 15 1.30 -3.56 5.10
C PHE A 15 0.86 -4.76 4.25
N VAL A 16 1.46 -4.94 3.06
CA VAL A 16 1.08 -6.05 2.18
C VAL A 16 1.55 -7.40 2.73
N VAL A 17 2.73 -7.48 3.33
CA VAL A 17 3.21 -8.72 3.96
C VAL A 17 2.25 -9.16 5.07
N GLU A 18 1.78 -8.23 5.91
CA GLU A 18 0.76 -8.53 6.94
C GLU A 18 -0.59 -8.90 6.33
N CYS A 19 -0.99 -8.28 5.22
CA CYS A 19 -2.20 -8.72 4.49
C CYS A 19 -2.08 -10.15 3.94
N LEU A 20 -0.86 -10.58 3.59
CA LEU A 20 -0.61 -11.91 3.02
C LEU A 20 -0.48 -12.99 4.09
N SER A 21 -0.06 -12.65 5.31
CA SER A 21 -0.06 -13.61 6.42
C SER A 21 -1.49 -14.02 6.78
N GLY A 22 -2.44 -13.10 6.65
CA GLY A 22 -3.86 -13.36 6.92
C GLY A 22 -4.19 -13.43 8.41
N ASP A 23 -3.26 -13.04 9.28
CA ASP A 23 -3.44 -13.01 10.74
C ASP A 23 -4.43 -11.92 11.17
N GLU A 24 -4.49 -10.83 10.41
CA GLU A 24 -5.34 -9.67 10.67
C GLU A 24 -6.27 -9.38 9.49
N THR A 25 -7.43 -8.79 9.80
CA THR A 25 -8.38 -8.39 8.77
C THR A 25 -7.89 -7.15 8.01
N MET A 26 -8.30 -7.01 6.74
CA MET A 26 -8.05 -5.79 5.97
C MET A 26 -8.52 -4.51 6.70
N VAL A 27 -9.58 -4.59 7.49
CA VAL A 27 -10.11 -3.46 8.28
C VAL A 27 -9.13 -3.08 9.38
N ALA A 28 -8.66 -4.05 10.16
CA ALA A 28 -7.71 -3.83 11.25
C ALA A 28 -6.37 -3.28 10.73
N LEU A 29 -5.84 -3.89 9.67
CA LEU A 29 -4.59 -3.42 9.05
C LEU A 29 -4.72 -2.01 8.48
N CYS A 30 -5.81 -1.71 7.77
CA CYS A 30 -6.02 -0.35 7.24
C CYS A 30 -6.11 0.70 8.36
N ALA A 31 -6.75 0.37 9.49
CA ALA A 31 -6.81 1.25 10.65
C ALA A 31 -5.42 1.45 11.30
N ALA A 32 -4.65 0.37 11.46
CA ALA A 32 -3.29 0.43 12.04
C ALA A 32 -2.32 1.26 11.19
N TYR A 33 -2.44 1.19 9.86
CA TYR A 33 -1.60 1.92 8.92
C TYR A 33 -2.15 3.30 8.52
N GLY A 34 -3.32 3.70 9.05
CA GLY A 34 -3.91 5.01 8.74
C GLY A 34 -4.32 5.19 7.27
N ILE A 35 -4.62 4.10 6.55
CA ILE A 35 -5.01 4.14 5.14
C ILE A 35 -6.48 3.75 4.94
N SER A 36 -7.05 4.19 3.82
CA SER A 36 -8.38 3.71 3.43
C SER A 36 -8.33 2.25 2.95
N ARG A 37 -9.40 1.49 3.22
CA ARG A 37 -9.59 0.12 2.69
C ARG A 37 -9.46 0.05 1.18
N LYS A 38 -9.90 1.08 0.45
CA LYS A 38 -9.75 1.19 -1.00
C LYS A 38 -8.28 1.16 -1.41
N ASN A 39 -7.41 1.89 -0.71
CA ASN A 39 -5.97 1.86 -0.97
C ASN A 39 -5.36 0.53 -0.57
N GLY A 40 -5.77 -0.04 0.58
CA GLY A 40 -5.30 -1.35 1.04
C GLY A 40 -5.54 -2.46 0.01
N TYR A 41 -6.79 -2.62 -0.47
CA TYR A 41 -7.11 -3.59 -1.53
C TYR A 41 -6.36 -3.32 -2.84
N LYS A 42 -6.18 -2.05 -3.21
CA LYS A 42 -5.43 -1.67 -4.41
C LYS A 42 -3.97 -2.08 -4.31
N TRP A 43 -3.32 -1.84 -3.17
CA TRP A 43 -1.92 -2.23 -2.95
C TRP A 43 -1.75 -3.74 -2.93
N LEU A 44 -2.62 -4.47 -2.22
CA LEU A 44 -2.60 -5.94 -2.21
C LEU A 44 -2.80 -6.52 -3.62
N GLY A 45 -3.74 -5.99 -4.40
CA GLY A 45 -3.96 -6.40 -5.78
C GLY A 45 -2.74 -6.14 -6.67
N ARG A 46 -2.16 -4.94 -6.60
CA ARG A 46 -0.95 -4.60 -7.37
C ARG A 46 0.24 -5.47 -7.00
N TYR A 47 0.43 -5.74 -5.72
CA TYR A 47 1.51 -6.63 -5.28
C TYR A 47 1.33 -8.05 -5.82
N ARG A 48 0.10 -8.58 -5.81
CA ARG A 48 -0.19 -9.90 -6.39
C ARG A 48 0.09 -9.96 -7.90
N THR A 49 -0.09 -8.86 -8.63
CA THR A 49 0.14 -8.80 -10.08
C THR A 49 1.59 -8.50 -10.45
N PHE A 50 2.23 -7.57 -9.74
CA PHE A 50 3.50 -6.96 -10.14
C PHE A 50 4.63 -7.13 -9.12
N GLY A 51 4.39 -7.80 -7.99
CA GLY A 51 5.35 -7.88 -6.90
C GLY A 51 5.55 -6.54 -6.18
N PRO A 52 6.67 -6.37 -5.47
CA PRO A 52 7.03 -5.12 -4.79
C PRO A 52 6.92 -3.89 -5.70
N GLU A 53 7.22 -4.03 -6.99
CA GLU A 53 7.20 -2.96 -7.98
C GLU A 53 5.82 -2.29 -8.10
N GLY A 54 4.75 -3.06 -7.85
CA GLY A 54 3.37 -2.55 -7.83
C GLY A 54 3.07 -1.55 -6.70
N LEU A 55 3.96 -1.41 -5.73
CA LEU A 55 3.81 -0.51 -4.57
C LEU A 55 4.46 0.86 -4.77
N HIS A 56 5.28 1.04 -5.81
CA HIS A 56 5.81 2.35 -6.14
C HIS A 56 4.70 3.35 -6.45
N ASP A 57 4.98 4.63 -6.21
CA ASP A 57 4.10 5.70 -6.67
C ASP A 57 4.07 5.69 -8.20
N LEU A 58 2.92 5.28 -8.74
CA LEU A 58 2.66 5.50 -10.14
C LEU A 58 2.39 7.00 -10.33
N PRO A 59 2.97 7.63 -11.36
CA PRO A 59 2.66 9.01 -11.68
C PRO A 59 1.14 9.15 -11.77
N ARG A 60 0.58 10.12 -11.04
CA ARG A 60 -0.82 10.52 -11.18
C ARG A 60 -0.97 11.03 -12.61
N ALA A 61 -1.27 10.15 -13.56
CA ALA A 61 -1.81 10.59 -14.83
C ALA A 61 -3.06 11.40 -14.47
N PRO A 62 -3.14 12.69 -14.81
CA PRO A 62 -4.33 13.47 -14.53
C PRO A 62 -5.48 12.74 -15.22
N LEU A 63 -6.50 12.35 -14.44
CA LEU A 63 -7.79 12.02 -15.01
C LEU A 63 -8.21 13.28 -15.75
N ASN A 64 -8.16 13.20 -17.07
CA ASN A 64 -8.60 14.22 -17.99
C ASN A 64 -9.94 14.77 -17.48
N HIS A 65 -9.94 15.97 -16.90
CA HIS A 65 -11.17 16.69 -16.64
C HIS A 65 -11.61 17.20 -18.01
N GLY A 66 -12.23 16.30 -18.77
CA GLY A 66 -12.78 16.59 -20.08
C GLY A 66 -13.92 17.56 -19.91
N ARG A 67 -13.61 18.83 -20.17
CA ARG A 67 -14.45 19.98 -20.54
C ARG A 67 -15.67 20.30 -19.68
#